data_AF-A0A7C6R7S6-F1
#
_entry.id   AF-A0A7C6R7S6-F1
#
_cell.length_a   1.000
_cell.length_b   1.000
_cell.length_c   1.000
_cell.angle_alpha   90.00
_cell.angle_beta   90.00
_cell.angle_gamma   90.00
#
_symmetry.space_group_name_H-M   'P 1'
#
loop_
_entity.id
_entity.type
_entity.pdbx_description
1 polymer ?
#
loop_
_entity_poly.entity_id
_entity_poly.type
_entity_poly.pdbx_seq_one_letter_code
_entity_poly.pdbx_strand_id
1 'polypeptide(L)'
;MPENAHTLSNAEKTANSVGQHHEVTITGVAHGGVFVGRIDGRVVFVPDTIPGETVQVRVTEDRGSFLRADLERVIEPSASRVPHIWPEAELGRAQRPGGADFGHIALARQRALKEQVIRDALTRIGKLSAPEVAVEPV
;
A
#
# COMPACT_ATOMS: atom_id res chain seq x y z
N MET A 1 51.19 -18.80 -5.32
CA MET A 1 50.54 -18.24 -4.11
C MET A 1 51.57 -17.35 -3.40
N PRO A 2 51.19 -16.20 -2.83
CA PRO A 2 49.85 -15.83 -2.33
C PRO A 2 49.03 -15.10 -3.40
N GLU A 3 47.69 -15.13 -3.47
CA GLU A 3 46.59 -15.18 -2.50
C GLU A 3 45.94 -13.78 -2.30
N ASN A 4 44.69 -13.69 -2.79
CA ASN A 4 43.53 -12.90 -2.38
C ASN A 4 43.68 -11.44 -1.91
N ALA A 5 42.82 -10.56 -2.45
CA ALA A 5 41.60 -10.13 -1.75
C ALA A 5 41.12 -8.77 -2.26
N HIS A 6 40.13 -8.76 -3.15
CA HIS A 6 39.11 -7.69 -3.19
C HIS A 6 37.73 -8.34 -3.32
N THR A 7 37.41 -9.12 -2.28
CA THR A 7 36.03 -9.47 -1.90
C THR A 7 35.66 -8.58 -0.73
N LEU A 8 34.90 -7.50 -0.97
CA LEU A 8 33.99 -6.78 -0.05
C LEU A 8 33.23 -5.80 -0.97
N SER A 9 31.91 -5.65 -1.07
CA SER A 9 30.79 -5.98 -0.21
C SER A 9 29.56 -6.21 -1.10
N ASN A 10 28.98 -7.41 -1.05
CA ASN A 10 27.63 -7.67 -1.57
C ASN A 10 26.80 -8.44 -0.52
N ALA A 11 27.22 -8.39 0.75
CA ALA A 11 26.74 -9.27 1.81
C ALA A 11 25.64 -8.64 2.71
N GLU A 12 25.23 -7.39 2.48
CA GLU A 12 24.20 -6.72 3.32
C GLU A 12 22.78 -6.73 2.70
N LYS A 13 22.57 -7.36 1.55
CA LYS A 13 21.29 -7.29 0.80
C LYS A 13 20.22 -8.33 1.18
N THR A 14 20.33 -9.01 2.33
CA THR A 14 19.34 -10.03 2.72
C THR A 14 19.06 -10.08 4.21
N ALA A 15 18.88 -8.92 4.86
CA ALA A 15 18.14 -8.89 6.12
C ALA A 15 16.65 -9.02 5.79
N ASN A 16 16.10 -10.24 5.93
CA ASN A 16 14.67 -10.48 5.75
C ASN A 16 13.87 -9.57 6.69
N SER A 17 13.10 -8.63 6.14
CA SER A 17 12.37 -7.63 6.94
C SER A 17 11.06 -8.18 7.54
N VAL A 18 10.69 -9.43 7.24
CA VAL A 18 9.46 -10.06 7.73
C VAL A 18 9.40 -10.09 9.26
N GLY A 19 8.25 -9.72 9.81
CA GLY A 19 8.01 -9.60 11.25
C GLY A 19 8.43 -8.26 11.86
N GLN A 20 9.13 -7.41 11.12
CA GLN A 20 9.49 -6.08 11.61
C GLN A 20 8.30 -5.14 11.59
N HIS A 21 8.27 -4.24 12.57
CA HIS A 21 7.24 -3.23 12.73
C HIS A 21 7.79 -1.87 12.32
N HIS A 22 7.04 -1.15 11.49
CA HIS A 22 7.45 0.14 10.96
C HIS A 22 6.32 1.15 11.07
N GLU A 23 6.67 2.40 11.34
CA GLU A 23 5.77 3.53 11.14
C GLU A 23 5.89 4.00 9.69
N VAL A 24 4.76 4.11 9.00
CA VAL A 24 4.73 4.41 7.57
C VAL A 24 3.64 5.43 7.28
N THR A 25 4.00 6.48 6.54
CA THR A 25 3.03 7.37 5.91
C THR A 25 2.57 6.78 4.58
N ILE A 26 1.25 6.64 4.43
CA ILE A 26 0.62 6.13 3.21
C ILE A 26 0.45 7.29 2.24
N THR A 27 0.98 7.13 1.02
CA THR A 27 1.13 8.22 0.05
C THR A 27 0.28 8.05 -1.18
N GLY A 28 -0.14 6.82 -1.50
CA GLY A 28 -0.87 6.55 -2.74
C GLY A 28 -1.67 5.27 -2.72
N VAL A 29 -2.36 5.04 -3.84
CA VAL A 29 -3.20 3.88 -4.10
C VAL A 29 -2.70 3.16 -5.35
N ALA A 30 -2.73 1.84 -5.32
CA ALA A 30 -2.47 0.98 -6.47
C ALA A 30 -3.76 0.24 -6.87
N HIS A 31 -3.71 -0.44 -8.01
CA HIS A 31 -4.81 -1.31 -8.43
C HIS A 31 -5.08 -2.39 -7.36
N GLY A 32 -6.34 -2.80 -7.24
CA GLY A 32 -6.75 -3.91 -6.37
C GLY A 32 -6.96 -3.53 -4.91
N GLY A 33 -7.19 -2.24 -4.60
CA GLY A 33 -7.48 -1.79 -3.24
C GLY A 33 -6.28 -1.82 -2.30
N VAL A 34 -5.08 -1.84 -2.87
CA VAL A 34 -3.83 -1.84 -2.11
C VAL A 34 -3.27 -0.42 -2.07
N PHE A 35 -2.83 0.01 -0.89
CA PHE A 35 -2.26 1.33 -0.69
C PHE A 35 -0.76 1.23 -0.49
N VAL A 36 -0.04 2.31 -0.79
CA VAL A 36 1.43 2.30 -0.83
C VAL A 36 2.05 3.37 0.04
N GLY A 37 3.12 2.98 0.73
CA GLY A 37 4.06 3.85 1.41
C GLY A 37 5.50 3.49 1.05
N ARG A 38 6.45 3.97 1.83
CA ARG A 38 7.86 3.59 1.69
C ARG A 38 8.50 3.25 3.03
N ILE A 39 9.31 2.20 3.05
CA ILE A 39 10.20 1.81 4.15
C ILE A 39 11.59 1.68 3.54
N ASP A 40 12.56 2.44 4.04
CA ASP A 40 13.95 2.42 3.58
C ASP A 40 14.11 2.53 2.05
N GLY A 41 13.29 3.40 1.43
CA GLY A 41 13.28 3.60 -0.02
C GLY A 41 12.58 2.50 -0.84
N ARG A 42 12.18 1.37 -0.22
CA ARG A 42 11.40 0.31 -0.86
C ARG A 42 9.91 0.62 -0.77
N VAL A 43 9.16 0.26 -1.81
CA VAL A 43 7.70 0.38 -1.80
C VAL A 43 7.13 -0.67 -0.84
N VAL A 44 6.24 -0.27 0.05
CA VAL A 44 5.48 -1.20 0.89
C VAL A 44 3.99 -1.11 0.54
N PHE A 45 3.39 -2.28 0.33
CA PHE A 45 1.96 -2.43 0.10
C PHE A 45 1.25 -2.73 1.42
N VAL A 46 0.33 -1.85 1.81
CA VAL A 46 -0.40 -1.91 3.09
C VAL A 46 -1.91 -1.78 2.82
N PRO A 47 -2.66 -2.89 2.79
CA PRO A 47 -4.12 -2.83 2.68
C PRO A 47 -4.72 -2.23 3.96
N ASP A 48 -6.01 -1.89 3.91
CA ASP A 48 -6.77 -1.32 5.04
C ASP A 48 -6.38 0.10 5.48
N THR A 49 -5.57 0.78 4.65
CA THR A 49 -5.11 2.15 4.91
C THR A 49 -5.71 3.15 3.91
N ILE A 50 -5.41 4.43 4.10
CA ILE A 50 -5.87 5.53 3.25
C ILE A 50 -4.68 6.47 2.99
N PRO A 51 -4.48 6.99 1.76
CA PRO A 51 -3.45 7.98 1.51
C PRO A 51 -3.66 9.23 2.34
N GLY A 52 -2.60 9.65 3.04
CA GLY A 52 -2.59 10.70 4.05
C GLY A 52 -2.53 10.20 5.49
N GLU A 53 -2.57 8.88 5.72
CA GLU A 53 -2.46 8.30 7.07
C GLU A 53 -1.03 8.00 7.48
N THR A 54 -0.77 8.12 8.79
CA THR A 54 0.41 7.57 9.44
C THR A 54 -0.02 6.31 10.20
N VAL A 55 0.61 5.18 9.91
CA VAL A 55 0.20 3.86 10.41
C VAL A 55 1.38 3.05 10.95
N GLN A 56 1.12 2.21 11.95
CA GLN A 56 2.01 1.13 12.33
C GLN A 56 1.68 -0.10 11.50
N VAL A 57 2.69 -0.68 10.86
CA VAL A 57 2.55 -1.87 10.03
C VAL A 57 3.53 -2.94 10.45
N ARG A 58 3.17 -4.21 10.21
CA ARG A 58 4.08 -5.35 10.35
C ARG A 58 4.32 -6.00 9.00
N VAL A 59 5.59 -6.08 8.61
CA VAL A 59 5.99 -6.68 7.32
C VAL A 59 5.65 -8.17 7.32
N THR A 60 4.93 -8.61 6.30
CA THR A 60 4.52 -10.01 6.11
C THR A 60 5.28 -10.71 5.00
N GLU A 61 5.72 -9.98 3.98
CA GLU A 61 6.56 -10.50 2.91
C GLU A 61 7.64 -9.48 2.51
N ASP A 62 8.86 -9.98 2.33
CA ASP A 62 9.96 -9.23 1.71
C ASP A 62 10.28 -9.84 0.34
N ARG A 63 10.07 -9.07 -0.73
CA ARG A 63 10.35 -9.50 -2.11
C ARG A 63 11.59 -8.81 -2.68
N GLY A 64 12.41 -8.19 -1.84
CA GLY A 64 13.61 -7.45 -2.21
C GLY A 64 13.31 -6.06 -2.79
N SER A 65 12.56 -6.01 -3.89
CA SER A 65 12.18 -4.75 -4.56
C SER A 65 10.98 -4.04 -3.92
N PHE A 66 10.13 -4.79 -3.22
CA PHE A 66 8.99 -4.27 -2.48
C PHE A 66 8.68 -5.14 -1.27
N LEU A 67 7.88 -4.59 -0.36
CA LEU A 67 7.40 -5.22 0.85
C LEU A 67 5.87 -5.35 0.81
N ARG A 68 5.33 -6.36 1.49
CA ARG A 68 3.93 -6.38 1.91
C ARG A 68 3.86 -6.31 3.43
N ALA A 69 2.86 -5.59 3.94
CA ALA A 69 2.65 -5.47 5.36
C ALA A 69 1.17 -5.49 5.73
N ASP A 70 0.88 -5.96 6.93
CA ASP A 70 -0.44 -5.82 7.56
C ASP A 70 -0.48 -4.51 8.35
N LEU A 71 -1.61 -3.82 8.28
CA LEU A 71 -1.92 -2.71 9.18
C LEU A 71 -2.12 -3.27 10.59
N GLU A 72 -1.44 -2.71 11.58
CA GLU A 72 -1.63 -3.07 12.99
C GLU A 72 -2.42 -2.02 13.75
N ARG A 73 -2.06 -0.75 13.57
CA ARG A 73 -2.81 0.38 14.12
C ARG A 73 -2.66 1.61 13.25
N VAL A 74 -3.70 2.43 13.24
CA VAL A 74 -3.65 3.77 12.65
C VAL A 74 -3.20 4.74 13.75
N ILE A 75 -2.12 5.47 13.51
CA ILE A 75 -1.57 6.45 14.45
C ILE A 75 -2.23 7.80 14.19
N GLU A 76 -2.26 8.21 12.92
CA GLU A 76 -2.93 9.43 12.46
C GLU A 76 -3.94 9.07 11.38
N PRO A 77 -5.25 9.04 11.70
CA PRO A 77 -6.28 8.66 10.75
C PRO A 77 -6.55 9.77 9.75
N SER A 78 -6.92 9.39 8.53
CA SER A 78 -7.39 10.32 7.53
C SER A 78 -8.76 10.85 7.93
N ALA A 79 -9.05 12.12 7.63
CA ALA A 79 -10.40 12.68 7.79
C ALA A 79 -11.47 11.93 6.96
N SER A 80 -11.05 11.13 5.97
CA SER A 80 -11.93 10.28 5.17
C SER A 80 -12.11 8.86 5.72
N ARG A 81 -11.50 8.51 6.86
CA ARG A 81 -11.70 7.21 7.51
C ARG A 81 -13.07 7.17 8.17
N VAL A 82 -13.83 6.13 7.88
CA VAL A 82 -15.15 5.86 8.45
C VAL A 82 -15.22 4.42 8.95
N PRO A 83 -16.15 4.08 9.88
CA PRO A 83 -16.44 2.69 10.19
C PRO A 83 -16.75 1.90 8.92
N HIS A 84 -16.32 0.64 8.87
CA HIS A 84 -16.50 -0.14 7.66
C HIS A 84 -18.00 -0.35 7.39
N ILE A 85 -18.46 -0.09 6.17
CA ILE A 85 -19.90 -0.19 5.82
C ILE A 85 -20.49 -1.60 5.97
N TRP A 86 -19.61 -2.61 5.97
CA TRP A 86 -19.96 -4.02 6.13
C TRP A 86 -19.23 -4.57 7.38
N PRO A 87 -19.94 -4.81 8.50
CA PRO A 87 -19.31 -5.24 9.77
C PRO A 87 -18.46 -6.51 9.63
N GLU A 88 -18.90 -7.47 8.83
CA GLU A 88 -18.18 -8.73 8.58
C GLU A 88 -16.84 -8.53 7.87
N ALA A 89 -16.62 -7.37 7.25
CA ALA A 89 -15.35 -7.00 6.67
C ALA A 89 -14.43 -6.24 7.63
N GLU A 90 -14.87 -5.89 8.85
CA GLU A 90 -13.96 -5.48 9.93
C GLU A 90 -13.17 -6.66 10.49
N LEU A 91 -13.59 -7.90 10.20
CA LEU A 91 -12.83 -9.10 10.51
C LEU A 91 -11.47 -9.10 9.79
N GLY A 92 -10.51 -9.85 10.35
CA GLY A 92 -9.18 -9.97 9.77
C GLY A 92 -9.22 -10.43 8.30
N ARG A 93 -8.29 -9.94 7.47
CA ARG A 93 -8.32 -10.10 6.00
C ARG A 93 -8.57 -11.53 5.50
N ALA A 94 -8.08 -12.55 6.21
CA ALA A 94 -8.26 -13.95 5.81
C ALA A 94 -9.73 -14.43 5.87
N GLN A 95 -10.58 -13.76 6.64
CA GLN A 95 -11.98 -14.11 6.87
C GLN A 95 -12.96 -13.12 6.21
N ARG A 96 -12.42 -12.04 5.64
CA ARG A 96 -13.19 -10.95 5.05
C ARG A 96 -13.78 -11.35 3.69
N PRO A 97 -15.03 -10.97 3.38
CA PRO A 97 -15.58 -11.06 2.02
C PRO A 97 -14.75 -10.27 1.00
N GLY A 98 -14.46 -10.88 -0.16
CA GLY A 98 -13.73 -10.19 -1.23
C GLY A 98 -14.44 -8.92 -1.73
N GLY A 99 -13.67 -7.91 -2.15
CA GLY A 99 -14.19 -6.65 -2.69
C GLY A 99 -14.54 -5.58 -1.65
N ALA A 100 -14.31 -5.84 -0.36
CA ALA A 100 -14.52 -4.89 0.73
C ALA A 100 -13.33 -3.94 0.98
N ASP A 101 -12.37 -3.82 0.04
CA ASP A 101 -11.09 -3.12 0.26
C ASP A 101 -11.20 -1.60 0.49
N PHE A 102 -12.34 -1.00 0.15
CA PHE A 102 -12.58 0.45 0.29
C PHE A 102 -13.66 0.79 1.34
N GLY A 103 -14.26 -0.20 2.01
CA GLY A 103 -15.43 0.04 2.85
C GLY A 103 -15.15 0.89 4.10
N HIS A 104 -13.88 1.06 4.50
CA HIS A 104 -13.42 1.95 5.57
C HIS A 104 -13.15 3.40 5.11
N ILE A 105 -13.48 3.74 3.86
CA ILE A 105 -13.18 5.03 3.24
C ILE A 105 -14.48 5.73 2.86
N ALA A 106 -14.61 7.03 3.19
CA ALA A 106 -15.74 7.84 2.79
C ALA A 106 -15.93 7.83 1.26
N LEU A 107 -17.19 7.72 0.79
CA LEU A 107 -17.52 7.48 -0.62
C LEU A 107 -16.91 8.50 -1.58
N ALA A 108 -16.89 9.79 -1.22
CA ALA A 108 -16.26 10.83 -2.03
C ALA A 108 -14.76 10.59 -2.23
N ARG A 109 -14.06 10.15 -1.18
CA ARG A 109 -12.65 9.80 -1.24
C ARG A 109 -12.42 8.51 -2.02
N GLN A 110 -13.32 7.52 -1.92
CA GLN A 110 -13.24 6.31 -2.75
C GLN A 110 -13.25 6.64 -4.24
N ARG A 111 -14.13 7.56 -4.68
CA ARG A 111 -14.21 7.99 -6.09
C ARG A 111 -12.92 8.64 -6.56
N ALA A 112 -12.39 9.59 -5.79
CA ALA A 112 -11.13 10.25 -6.10
C ALA A 112 -9.95 9.26 -6.23
N LEU A 113 -9.89 8.27 -5.33
CA LEU A 113 -8.85 7.23 -5.37
C LEU A 113 -9.01 6.31 -6.59
N LYS A 114 -10.23 5.90 -6.93
CA LYS A 114 -10.50 5.09 -8.13
C LYS A 114 -10.20 5.86 -9.41
N GLU A 115 -10.55 7.14 -9.46
CA GLU A 115 -10.19 8.02 -10.58
C GLU A 115 -8.68 8.10 -10.76
N GLN A 116 -7.93 8.28 -9.67
CA GLN A 116 -6.46 8.26 -9.69
C GLN A 116 -5.92 6.95 -10.26
N VAL A 117 -6.43 5.79 -9.81
CA VAL A 117 -6.00 4.48 -10.32
C VAL A 117 -6.25 4.35 -11.82
N ILE A 118 -7.42 4.75 -12.30
CA ILE A 118 -7.76 4.70 -13.73
C ILE A 118 -6.86 5.63 -14.53
N ARG A 119 -6.67 6.87 -14.06
CA ARG A 119 -5.80 7.87 -14.68
C ARG A 119 -4.36 7.38 -14.78
N ASP A 120 -3.83 6.80 -13.71
CA ASP A 120 -2.49 6.24 -13.67
C ASP A 120 -2.34 5.07 -14.65
N ALA A 121 -3.35 4.20 -14.75
CA ALA A 121 -3.36 3.09 -15.70
C ALA A 121 -3.39 3.57 -17.16
N LEU A 122 -4.29 4.50 -17.50
CA LEU A 122 -4.38 5.07 -18.85
C LEU A 122 -3.10 5.80 -19.26
N THR A 123 -2.46 6.49 -18.32
CA THR A 123 -1.20 7.19 -18.58
C THR A 123 -0.05 6.20 -18.78
N ARG A 124 0.12 5.23 -17.87
CA ARG A 124 1.29 4.33 -17.89
C ARG A 124 1.19 3.20 -18.91
N ILE A 125 0.02 2.60 -19.03
CA ILE A 125 -0.23 1.45 -19.90
C ILE A 125 -0.79 1.93 -21.23
N GLY A 126 -1.83 2.76 -21.20
CA GLY A 126 -2.48 3.30 -22.40
C GLY A 126 -1.66 4.35 -23.15
N LYS A 127 -0.57 4.86 -22.55
CA LYS A 127 0.31 5.90 -23.12
C LYS A 127 -0.42 7.19 -23.51
N LEU A 128 -1.57 7.44 -22.87
CA LEU A 128 -2.34 8.67 -23.08
C LEU A 128 -1.72 9.79 -22.25
N SER A 129 -1.49 10.94 -22.89
CA SER A 129 -1.04 12.14 -22.19
C SER A 129 -2.25 12.85 -21.60
N ALA A 130 -2.27 13.03 -20.27
CA ALA A 130 -3.33 13.72 -19.54
C ALA A 130 -4.76 13.26 -19.87
N PRO A 131 -5.09 11.95 -19.67
CA PRO A 131 -6.44 11.46 -19.94
C PRO A 131 -7.44 12.13 -19.01
N GLU A 132 -8.55 12.63 -19.55
CA GLU A 132 -9.67 13.12 -18.74
C GLU A 132 -10.47 11.93 -18.20
N VAL A 133 -10.59 11.83 -16.88
CA VAL A 133 -11.24 10.72 -16.18
C VAL A 133 -12.02 11.33 -15.03
N ALA A 134 -13.28 10.92 -14.89
CA ALA A 134 -14.12 11.25 -13.75
C ALA A 134 -14.85 9.98 -13.29
N VAL A 135 -14.94 9.78 -11.97
CA VAL A 135 -15.77 8.73 -11.38
C VAL A 135 -17.00 9.38 -10.75
N GLU A 136 -18.10 9.33 -11.48
CA GLU A 136 -19.36 9.97 -11.07
C GLU A 136 -20.17 9.08 -10.11
N PRO A 137 -21.06 9.69 -9.29
CA PRO A 137 -22.12 8.95 -8.62
C PRO A 137 -22.99 8.20 -9.64
N VAL A 138 -23.40 6.99 -9.29
CA VAL A 138 -24.43 6.21 -10.02
C VAL A 138 -25.71 6.25 -9.21
#